data_AF-A0A4W3GQE1-F1
#
_entry.id   AF-A0A4W3GQE1-F1
#
_cell.length_a   1.000
_cell.length_b   1.000
_cell.length_c   1.000
_cell.angle_alpha   90.00
_cell.angle_beta   90.00
_cell.angle_gamma   90.00
#
_symmetry.space_group_name_H-M   'P 1'
#
loop_
_entity.id
_entity.type
_entity.pdbx_description
1 polymer ?
#
loop_
_entity_poly.entity_id
_entity_poly.type
_entity_poly.pdbx_seq_one_letter_code
_entity_poly.pdbx_strand_id
1 'polypeptide(L)'
;DKIPHISAESLHTSHSYKALHEFFDDPKNWGESTVKSGAPWSREQLRLKSNEDLHKLWYVLLKEKNMLLTTEQESKRQRVQMPSLERLKKVERSMSRIDLIVDEREGALRLLQTGQEQSVPGSWRKNIFGQTFWHKHTQWPIPWYLNKKYRKRRYYTPTFVNHFIRLRLEQDLREKNREKKRAQEKQKLQEEKFPRLSESAKN
;
A
#
# COMPACT_ATOMS: atom_id res chain seq x y z
N ASP A 1 -12.82 23.75 65.19
CA ASP A 1 -12.15 23.27 63.97
C ASP A 1 -13.13 23.20 62.80
N LYS A 2 -13.05 24.16 61.87
CA LYS A 2 -13.87 24.18 60.65
C LYS A 2 -13.03 23.60 59.51
N ILE A 3 -13.40 22.42 59.04
CA ILE A 3 -12.81 21.78 57.86
C ILE A 3 -13.28 22.56 56.63
N PRO A 4 -12.38 23.05 55.76
CA PRO A 4 -12.81 23.70 54.54
C PRO A 4 -13.38 22.66 53.57
N HIS A 5 -14.61 22.87 53.10
CA HIS A 5 -15.15 22.15 51.96
C HIS A 5 -14.34 22.54 50.73
N ILE A 6 -13.52 21.60 50.25
CA ILE A 6 -12.86 21.72 48.95
C ILE A 6 -13.97 21.51 47.91
N SER A 7 -14.42 22.60 47.31
CA SER A 7 -15.23 22.55 46.09
C SER A 7 -14.38 21.88 45.01
N ALA A 8 -14.84 20.74 44.50
CA ALA A 8 -14.27 20.12 43.32
C ALA A 8 -14.56 21.01 42.10
N GLU A 9 -13.70 22.00 41.87
CA GLU A 9 -13.69 22.74 40.62
C GLU A 9 -13.26 21.79 39.51
N SER A 10 -14.14 21.60 38.53
CA SER A 10 -13.86 20.79 37.36
C SER A 10 -12.77 21.45 36.52
N LEU A 11 -11.54 20.95 36.63
CA LEU A 11 -10.43 21.31 35.76
C LEU A 11 -10.67 20.71 34.37
N HIS A 12 -11.40 21.43 33.50
CA HIS A 12 -11.42 21.13 32.06
C HIS A 12 -10.55 22.16 31.33
N THR A 13 -9.34 21.78 30.94
CA THR A 13 -8.36 22.65 30.24
C THR A 13 -8.26 22.33 28.74
N SER A 14 -9.38 22.06 28.08
CA SER A 14 -9.42 21.99 26.62
C SER A 14 -10.73 22.59 26.13
N HIS A 15 -10.63 23.43 25.11
CA HIS A 15 -11.78 23.89 24.33
C HIS A 15 -12.67 22.68 24.01
N SER A 16 -13.98 22.82 24.18
CA SER A 16 -14.97 21.84 23.73
C SER A 16 -14.91 21.73 22.21
N TYR A 17 -13.96 20.95 21.71
CA TYR A 17 -13.88 20.64 20.30
C TYR A 17 -14.94 19.57 20.03
N LYS A 18 -15.74 19.83 19.02
CA LYS A 18 -16.70 18.93 18.37
C LYS A 18 -16.00 17.70 17.78
N ALA A 19 -15.21 16.96 18.57
CA ALA A 19 -14.29 15.92 18.11
C ALA A 19 -15.02 14.78 17.38
N LEU A 20 -16.22 14.43 17.83
CA LEU A 20 -17.06 13.42 17.17
C LEU A 20 -17.74 13.93 15.91
N HIS A 21 -17.95 15.25 15.77
CA HIS A 21 -18.56 15.79 14.56
C HIS A 21 -17.65 15.68 13.34
N GLU A 22 -16.33 15.61 13.52
CA GLU A 22 -15.38 15.42 12.39
C GLU A 22 -15.51 14.04 11.71
N PHE A 23 -16.20 13.08 12.34
CA PHE A 23 -16.51 11.78 11.74
C PHE A 23 -17.75 11.79 10.85
N PHE A 24 -18.47 12.90 10.80
CA PHE A 24 -19.66 13.07 9.97
C PHE A 24 -19.44 14.21 8.98
N ASP A 25 -20.07 14.10 7.81
CA ASP A 25 -20.07 15.19 6.83
C ASP A 25 -20.86 16.39 7.37
N ASP A 26 -20.71 17.54 6.74
CA ASP A 26 -21.48 18.74 7.06
C ASP A 26 -22.97 18.40 7.09
N PRO A 27 -23.73 18.82 8.12
CA PRO A 27 -25.15 18.50 8.24
C PRO A 27 -26.02 18.91 7.04
N LYS A 28 -25.53 19.84 6.21
CA LYS A 28 -26.17 20.28 4.97
C LYS A 28 -26.13 19.23 3.87
N ASN A 29 -25.14 18.35 3.88
CA ASN A 29 -24.90 17.33 2.85
C ASN A 29 -25.66 16.02 3.17
N TRP A 30 -26.36 15.94 4.30
CA TRP A 30 -27.08 14.73 4.70
C TRP A 30 -28.30 14.49 3.82
N GLY A 31 -28.41 13.28 3.28
CA GLY A 31 -29.51 12.89 2.39
C GLY A 31 -29.33 13.29 0.93
N GLU A 32 -28.26 14.04 0.59
CA GLU A 32 -27.92 14.31 -0.81
C GLU A 32 -27.36 13.06 -1.49
N SER A 33 -27.79 12.81 -2.73
CA SER A 33 -27.31 11.66 -3.52
C SER A 33 -25.90 11.88 -4.07
N THR A 34 -25.52 13.14 -4.34
CA THR A 34 -24.26 13.50 -4.97
C THR A 34 -23.63 14.72 -4.31
N VAL A 35 -22.54 14.50 -3.57
CA VAL A 35 -21.72 15.58 -3.00
C VAL A 35 -20.62 15.95 -3.98
N LYS A 36 -20.54 17.23 -4.36
CA LYS A 36 -19.49 17.73 -5.26
C LYS A 36 -18.13 17.59 -4.58
N SER A 37 -17.17 16.96 -5.26
CA SER A 37 -15.81 16.78 -4.75
C SER A 37 -14.76 17.14 -5.80
N GLY A 38 -13.67 17.76 -5.35
CA GLY A 38 -12.54 18.15 -6.20
C GLY A 38 -11.79 16.97 -6.81
N ALA A 39 -10.73 17.29 -7.55
CA ALA A 39 -9.81 16.30 -8.09
C ALA A 39 -8.86 15.75 -7.00
N PRO A 40 -8.38 14.50 -7.13
CA PRO A 40 -7.35 13.98 -6.22
C PRO A 40 -6.01 14.69 -6.42
N TRP A 41 -5.21 14.79 -5.36
CA TRP A 41 -3.88 15.43 -5.40
C TRP A 41 -2.95 14.75 -6.41
N SER A 42 -2.36 15.53 -7.33
CA SER A 42 -1.38 15.01 -8.30
C SER A 42 0.01 14.85 -7.67
N ARG A 43 0.82 13.93 -8.19
CA ARG A 43 2.19 13.71 -7.70
C ARG A 43 3.05 14.97 -7.86
N GLU A 44 2.91 15.67 -8.97
CA GLU A 44 3.65 16.90 -9.25
C GLU A 44 3.33 18.01 -8.23
N GLN A 45 2.04 18.18 -7.90
CA GLN A 45 1.60 19.15 -6.90
C GLN A 45 2.18 18.84 -5.51
N LEU A 46 2.22 17.55 -5.14
CA LEU A 46 2.72 17.09 -3.85
C LEU A 46 4.26 17.19 -3.75
N ARG A 47 4.99 17.01 -4.86
CA ARG A 47 6.45 17.18 -4.90
C ARG A 47 6.89 18.62 -4.61
N LEU A 48 6.07 19.61 -4.93
CA LEU A 48 6.32 21.02 -4.64
C LEU A 48 6.09 21.41 -3.16
N LYS A 49 5.49 20.53 -2.36
CA LYS A 49 5.17 20.81 -0.95
C LYS A 49 6.29 20.40 0.00
N SER A 50 6.42 21.13 1.12
CA SER A 50 7.33 20.80 2.21
C SER A 50 6.92 19.49 2.91
N ASN A 51 7.85 18.83 3.61
CA ASN A 51 7.51 17.63 4.40
C ASN A 51 6.51 17.94 5.52
N GLU A 52 6.58 19.14 6.12
CA GLU A 52 5.63 19.58 7.14
C GLU A 52 4.21 19.73 6.59
N ASP A 53 4.07 20.30 5.39
CA ASP A 53 2.77 20.45 4.75
C ASP A 53 2.20 19.10 4.32
N LEU A 54 3.04 18.17 3.84
CA LEU A 54 2.62 16.81 3.53
C LEU A 54 2.13 16.07 4.78
N HIS A 55 2.81 16.24 5.91
CA HIS A 55 2.40 15.68 7.18
C HIS A 55 1.05 16.24 7.64
N LYS A 56 0.84 17.56 7.58
CA LYS A 56 -0.46 18.19 7.89
C LYS A 56 -1.55 17.70 6.94
N LEU A 57 -1.26 17.66 5.64
CA LEU A 57 -2.20 17.20 4.61
C LEU A 57 -2.60 15.74 4.81
N TRP A 58 -1.66 14.88 5.22
CA TRP A 58 -1.95 13.48 5.53
C TRP A 58 -3.05 13.36 6.58
N TYR A 59 -3.01 14.14 7.66
CA TYR A 59 -4.04 14.13 8.69
C TYR A 59 -5.37 14.71 8.21
N VAL A 60 -5.36 15.74 7.36
CA VAL A 60 -6.59 16.25 6.74
C VAL A 60 -7.27 15.15 5.91
N LEU A 61 -6.50 14.45 5.07
CA LEU A 61 -7.01 13.34 4.26
C LEU A 61 -7.43 12.14 5.10
N LEU A 62 -6.72 11.86 6.21
CA LEU A 62 -7.06 10.78 7.12
C LEU A 62 -8.41 11.03 7.82
N LYS A 63 -8.67 12.26 8.26
CA LYS A 63 -9.96 12.64 8.84
C LYS A 63 -11.09 12.48 7.83
N GLU A 64 -10.88 12.97 6.61
CA GLU A 64 -11.81 12.82 5.50
C GLU A 64 -12.10 11.34 5.18
N LYS A 65 -11.05 10.50 5.13
CA LYS A 65 -11.19 9.05 4.92
C LYS A 65 -12.02 8.41 6.03
N ASN A 66 -11.76 8.73 7.29
CA ASN A 66 -12.49 8.15 8.42
C ASN A 66 -13.97 8.56 8.43
N MET A 67 -14.27 9.81 8.07
CA MET A 67 -15.64 10.28 7.91
C MET A 67 -16.36 9.55 6.77
N LEU A 68 -15.69 9.36 5.63
CA LEU A 68 -16.23 8.61 4.50
C LEU A 68 -16.48 7.14 4.83
N LEU A 69 -15.57 6.49 5.55
CA LEU A 69 -15.76 5.10 6.00
C LEU A 69 -16.93 4.96 6.98
N THR A 70 -17.14 5.95 7.85
CA THR A 70 -18.30 6.00 8.75
C THR A 70 -19.60 6.10 7.95
N THR A 71 -19.62 6.98 6.93
CA THR A 71 -20.75 7.15 6.02
C THR A 71 -21.01 5.90 5.19
N GLU A 72 -19.96 5.24 4.69
CA GLU A 72 -20.07 3.98 3.94
C GLU A 72 -20.71 2.89 4.81
N GLN A 73 -20.24 2.76 6.06
CA GLN A 73 -20.74 1.77 6.99
C GLN A 73 -22.18 2.04 7.41
N GLU A 74 -22.54 3.29 7.67
CA GLU A 74 -23.92 3.67 7.99
C GLU A 74 -24.85 3.47 6.78
N SER A 75 -24.39 3.77 5.56
CA SER A 75 -25.16 3.49 4.33
C SER A 75 -25.42 1.99 4.17
N LYS A 76 -24.42 1.14 4.43
CA LYS A 76 -24.59 -0.33 4.45
C LYS A 76 -25.60 -0.78 5.50
N ARG A 77 -25.54 -0.21 6.71
CA ARG A 77 -26.48 -0.51 7.80
C ARG A 77 -27.92 -0.13 7.43
N GLN A 78 -28.10 1.03 6.82
CA GLN A 78 -29.39 1.53 6.34
C GLN A 78 -29.85 0.85 5.03
N ARG A 79 -28.98 0.05 4.40
CA ARG A 79 -29.20 -0.59 3.09
C ARG A 79 -29.45 0.41 1.96
N VAL A 80 -28.82 1.58 2.06
CA VAL A 80 -28.85 2.64 1.04
C VAL A 80 -27.49 2.70 0.35
N GLN A 81 -27.46 3.16 -0.89
CA GLN A 81 -26.20 3.41 -1.59
C GLN A 81 -25.48 4.61 -0.98
N MET A 82 -24.19 4.46 -0.72
CA MET A 82 -23.36 5.54 -0.20
C MET A 82 -23.34 6.74 -1.16
N PRO A 83 -23.55 7.97 -0.66
CA PRO A 83 -23.33 9.17 -1.44
C PRO A 83 -21.87 9.25 -1.95
N SER A 84 -21.69 9.41 -3.26
CA SER A 84 -20.39 9.71 -3.87
C SER A 84 -19.20 8.80 -3.48
N LEU A 85 -19.31 7.47 -3.70
CA LEU A 85 -18.22 6.50 -3.48
C LEU A 85 -16.87 6.90 -4.13
N GLU A 86 -16.94 7.68 -5.21
CA GLU A 86 -15.75 8.22 -5.88
C GLU A 86 -14.86 9.07 -4.96
N ARG A 87 -15.43 9.78 -3.99
CA ARG A 87 -14.69 10.65 -3.05
C ARG A 87 -13.68 9.83 -2.25
N LEU A 88 -14.10 8.66 -1.76
CA LEU A 88 -13.22 7.72 -1.04
C LEU A 88 -12.03 7.29 -1.92
N LYS A 89 -12.30 6.89 -3.16
CA LYS A 89 -11.25 6.50 -4.12
C LYS A 89 -10.28 7.65 -4.41
N LYS A 90 -10.77 8.89 -4.47
CA LYS A 90 -9.92 10.09 -4.69
C LYS A 90 -9.01 10.36 -3.49
N VAL A 91 -9.53 10.22 -2.27
CA VAL A 91 -8.77 10.38 -1.02
C VAL A 91 -7.70 9.29 -0.91
N GLU A 92 -8.06 8.02 -1.13
CA GLU A 92 -7.11 6.90 -1.12
C GLU A 92 -5.98 7.09 -2.13
N ARG A 93 -6.31 7.49 -3.37
CA ARG A 93 -5.31 7.81 -4.39
C ARG A 93 -4.38 8.94 -3.94
N SER A 94 -4.92 9.95 -3.28
CA SER A 94 -4.12 11.08 -2.78
C SER A 94 -3.18 10.64 -1.66
N MET A 95 -3.68 9.83 -0.70
CA MET A 95 -2.87 9.26 0.38
C MET A 95 -1.74 8.37 -0.15
N SER A 96 -2.02 7.44 -1.08
CA SER A 96 -0.98 6.58 -1.67
C SER A 96 0.08 7.38 -2.44
N ARG A 97 -0.29 8.53 -3.03
CA ARG A 97 0.67 9.41 -3.70
C ARG A 97 1.56 10.17 -2.70
N ILE A 98 1.01 10.58 -1.56
CA ILE A 98 1.80 11.19 -0.48
C ILE A 98 2.83 10.18 0.04
N ASP A 99 2.38 8.96 0.34
CA ASP A 99 3.23 7.86 0.84
C ASP A 99 4.39 7.59 -0.13
N LEU A 100 4.08 7.43 -1.41
CA LEU A 100 5.08 7.25 -2.46
C LEU A 100 6.08 8.41 -2.57
N ILE A 101 5.65 9.66 -2.39
CA ILE A 101 6.57 10.81 -2.46
C ILE A 101 7.48 10.87 -1.23
N VAL A 102 6.95 10.52 -0.06
CA VAL A 102 7.74 10.44 1.17
C VAL A 102 8.79 9.33 1.02
N ASP A 103 8.42 8.17 0.49
CA ASP A 103 9.33 7.07 0.17
C ASP A 103 10.37 7.45 -0.89
N GLU A 104 9.98 8.17 -1.95
CA GLU A 104 10.91 8.69 -2.97
C GLU A 104 11.97 9.61 -2.33
N ARG A 105 11.54 10.52 -1.45
CA ARG A 105 12.42 11.46 -0.75
C ARG A 105 13.38 10.75 0.21
N GLU A 106 12.86 9.83 1.01
CA GLU A 106 13.65 9.04 1.95
C GLU A 106 14.65 8.13 1.23
N GLY A 107 14.22 7.47 0.15
CA GLY A 107 15.08 6.65 -0.69
C GLY A 107 16.22 7.44 -1.35
N ALA A 108 15.92 8.62 -1.90
CA ALA A 108 16.94 9.49 -2.48
C ALA A 108 17.97 9.96 -1.43
N LEU A 109 17.50 10.35 -0.25
CA LEU A 109 18.37 10.76 0.86
C LEU A 109 19.27 9.59 1.32
N ARG A 110 18.69 8.40 1.49
CA ARG A 110 19.43 7.19 1.87
C ARG A 110 20.52 6.84 0.85
N LEU A 111 20.21 6.89 -0.44
CA LEU A 111 21.18 6.63 -1.50
C LEU A 111 22.36 7.60 -1.45
N LEU A 112 22.12 8.88 -1.16
CA LEU A 112 23.19 9.87 -1.03
C LEU A 112 24.03 9.67 0.24
N GLN A 113 23.42 9.28 1.35
CA GLN A 113 24.09 9.13 2.65
C GLN A 113 24.84 7.81 2.81
N THR A 114 24.23 6.69 2.41
CA THR A 114 24.76 5.33 2.65
C THR A 114 25.01 4.54 1.37
N GLY A 115 24.46 4.97 0.23
CA GLY A 115 24.49 4.21 -1.03
C GLY A 115 23.59 2.97 -1.03
N GLN A 116 22.76 2.76 0.00
CA GLN A 116 21.91 1.58 0.10
C GLN A 116 20.55 1.78 -0.57
N GLU A 117 20.19 0.89 -1.49
CA GLU A 117 18.90 0.95 -2.20
C GLU A 117 17.70 0.69 -1.28
N GLN A 118 17.81 -0.28 -0.36
CA GLN A 118 16.70 -0.73 0.48
C GLN A 118 16.75 -0.11 1.88
N SER A 119 15.59 0.27 2.42
CA SER A 119 15.46 0.78 3.80
C SER A 119 15.73 -0.31 4.84
N VAL A 120 15.27 -1.53 4.57
CA VAL A 120 15.41 -2.67 5.48
C VAL A 120 16.52 -3.59 4.96
N PRO A 121 17.52 -3.92 5.78
CA PRO A 121 18.56 -4.84 5.36
C PRO A 121 17.98 -6.23 5.08
N GLY A 122 18.57 -6.90 4.10
CA GLY A 122 18.14 -8.24 3.71
C GLY A 122 19.26 -8.98 3.01
N SER A 123 19.02 -10.27 2.78
CA SER A 123 19.97 -11.11 2.06
C SER A 123 19.23 -12.17 1.27
N TRP A 124 19.72 -12.48 0.07
CA TRP A 124 19.26 -13.65 -0.68
C TRP A 124 19.60 -14.94 0.09
N ARG A 125 18.58 -15.77 0.32
CA ARG A 125 18.72 -17.07 1.01
C ARG A 125 17.99 -18.14 0.24
N LYS A 126 18.42 -19.39 0.37
CA LYS A 126 17.68 -20.55 -0.11
C LYS A 126 16.86 -21.15 1.02
N ASN A 127 15.60 -21.47 0.74
CA ASN A 127 14.77 -22.24 1.66
C ASN A 127 15.09 -23.75 1.56
N ILE A 128 14.42 -24.53 2.41
CA ILE A 128 14.54 -26.00 2.43
C ILE A 128 14.14 -26.60 1.07
N PHE A 129 13.24 -25.97 0.33
CA PHE A 129 12.74 -26.42 -0.97
C PHE A 129 13.59 -25.96 -2.18
N GLY A 130 14.74 -25.33 -1.95
CA GLY A 130 15.64 -24.87 -3.02
C GLY A 130 15.26 -23.56 -3.69
N GLN A 131 14.22 -22.88 -3.19
CA GLN A 131 13.80 -21.60 -3.73
C GLN A 131 14.65 -20.49 -3.11
N THR A 132 15.22 -19.66 -3.96
CA THR A 132 15.91 -18.44 -3.56
C THR A 132 14.87 -17.37 -3.26
N PHE A 133 14.96 -16.75 -2.08
CA PHE A 133 14.06 -15.66 -1.68
C PHE A 133 14.85 -14.57 -0.96
N TRP A 134 14.34 -13.34 -1.04
CA TRP A 134 14.88 -12.22 -0.28
C TRP A 134 14.45 -12.34 1.18
N HIS A 135 15.39 -12.65 2.06
CA HIS A 135 15.13 -12.71 3.50
C HIS A 135 15.35 -11.33 4.12
N LYS A 136 14.26 -10.63 4.43
CA LYS A 136 14.27 -9.38 5.19
C LYS A 136 14.75 -9.64 6.61
N HIS A 137 15.76 -8.91 7.06
CA HIS A 137 16.26 -9.04 8.42
C HIS A 137 15.27 -8.38 9.38
N THR A 138 15.20 -8.91 10.60
CA THR A 138 14.39 -8.36 11.68
C THR A 138 15.30 -7.92 12.81
N GLN A 139 14.89 -6.90 13.55
CA GLN A 139 15.64 -6.41 14.69
C GLN A 139 15.52 -7.42 15.84
N TRP A 140 16.66 -7.76 16.46
CA TRP A 140 16.74 -8.64 17.62
C TRP A 140 17.66 -8.01 18.68
N PRO A 141 17.33 -8.12 19.97
CA PRO A 141 18.18 -7.58 21.04
C PRO A 141 19.47 -8.39 21.26
N ILE A 142 19.52 -9.63 20.76
CA ILE A 142 20.61 -10.59 21.01
C ILE A 142 21.13 -11.09 19.65
N PRO A 143 22.45 -11.33 19.50
CA PRO A 143 23.02 -11.93 18.30
C PRO A 143 22.36 -13.26 17.89
N TRP A 144 22.35 -13.51 16.57
CA TRP A 144 21.62 -14.61 15.95
C TRP A 144 22.05 -16.02 16.43
N TYR A 145 23.31 -16.18 16.83
CA TYR A 145 23.86 -17.45 17.32
C TYR A 145 23.43 -17.80 18.76
N LEU A 146 22.95 -16.83 19.54
CA LEU A 146 22.33 -17.06 20.85
C LEU A 146 20.80 -17.20 20.73
N ASN A 147 20.21 -16.64 19.67
CA ASN A 147 18.78 -16.66 19.46
C ASN A 147 18.27 -18.07 19.08
N LYS A 148 17.65 -18.76 20.05
CA LYS A 148 17.05 -20.10 19.87
C LYS A 148 16.01 -20.13 18.74
N LYS A 149 15.20 -19.08 18.57
CA LYS A 149 14.17 -19.00 17.51
C LYS A 149 14.80 -18.85 16.14
N TYR A 150 15.84 -18.03 16.02
CA TYR A 150 16.57 -17.87 14.76
C TYR A 150 17.29 -19.17 14.36
N ARG A 151 17.97 -19.82 15.30
CA ARG A 151 18.71 -21.08 15.05
C ARG A 151 17.85 -22.25 14.58
N LYS A 152 16.55 -22.25 14.89
CA LYS A 152 15.60 -23.26 14.38
C LYS A 152 15.31 -23.09 12.88
N ARG A 153 15.56 -21.92 12.30
CA ARG A 153 15.35 -21.66 10.88
C ARG A 153 16.46 -22.33 10.06
N ARG A 154 16.06 -22.95 8.94
CA ARG A 154 16.98 -23.64 8.01
C ARG A 154 17.10 -22.82 6.73
N TYR A 155 18.31 -22.31 6.50
CA TYR A 155 18.67 -21.55 5.29
C TYR A 155 19.61 -22.36 4.40
N TYR A 156 19.29 -23.63 4.19
CA TYR A 156 20.02 -24.53 3.30
C TYR A 156 19.02 -25.46 2.61
N THR A 157 19.43 -25.98 1.46
CA THR A 157 18.63 -26.90 0.66
C THR A 157 19.26 -28.29 0.72
N PRO A 158 18.55 -29.31 1.22
CA PRO A 158 19.03 -30.69 1.21
C PRO A 158 19.20 -31.22 -0.23
N THR A 159 20.16 -32.12 -0.44
CA THR A 159 20.50 -32.68 -1.76
C THR A 159 19.36 -33.46 -2.41
N PHE A 160 18.53 -34.16 -1.62
CA PHE A 160 17.38 -34.90 -2.12
C PHE A 160 16.30 -34.00 -2.77
N VAL A 161 16.34 -32.69 -2.53
CA VAL A 161 15.42 -31.73 -3.12
C VAL A 161 15.78 -31.40 -4.58
N ASN A 162 17.01 -31.71 -5.00
CA ASN A 162 17.49 -31.40 -6.35
C ASN A 162 16.63 -32.00 -7.47
N HIS A 163 16.11 -33.22 -7.28
CA HIS A 163 15.21 -33.85 -8.24
C HIS A 163 13.93 -33.01 -8.45
N PHE A 164 13.32 -32.54 -7.35
CA PHE A 164 12.12 -31.71 -7.42
C PHE A 164 12.38 -30.31 -7.98
N ILE A 165 13.57 -29.74 -7.73
CA ILE A 165 13.99 -28.48 -8.35
C ILE A 165 14.05 -28.65 -9.87
N ARG A 166 14.68 -29.73 -10.35
CA ARG A 166 14.75 -30.06 -11.78
C ARG A 166 13.35 -30.21 -12.39
N LEU A 167 12.47 -30.99 -11.77
CA LEU A 167 11.10 -31.18 -12.27
C LEU A 167 10.33 -29.85 -12.37
N ARG A 168 10.47 -28.97 -11.37
CA ARG A 168 9.85 -27.64 -11.40
C ARG A 168 10.37 -26.78 -12.54
N LEU A 169 11.68 -26.80 -12.79
CA LEU A 169 12.29 -26.08 -13.92
C LEU A 169 11.83 -26.64 -15.27
N GLU A 170 11.78 -27.96 -15.41
CA GLU A 170 11.25 -28.60 -16.63
C GLU A 170 9.80 -28.21 -16.89
N GLN A 171 8.97 -28.15 -15.84
CA GLN A 171 7.59 -27.72 -15.94
C GLN A 171 7.46 -26.25 -16.39
N ASP A 172 8.19 -25.33 -15.74
CA ASP A 172 8.21 -23.91 -16.09
C ASP A 172 8.66 -23.68 -17.55
N LEU A 173 9.67 -24.42 -18.01
CA LEU A 173 10.11 -24.39 -19.41
C LEU A 173 9.03 -24.89 -20.38
N ARG A 174 8.32 -25.97 -20.03
CA ARG A 174 7.20 -26.48 -20.85
C ARG A 174 6.06 -25.47 -20.93
N GLU A 175 5.70 -24.83 -19.81
CA GLU A 175 4.67 -23.80 -19.76
C GLU A 175 5.04 -22.58 -20.62
N LYS A 176 6.27 -22.07 -20.48
CA LYS A 176 6.80 -20.98 -21.33
C LYS A 176 6.78 -21.33 -22.81
N ASN A 177 7.13 -22.55 -23.18
CA ASN A 177 7.08 -22.99 -24.59
C ASN A 177 5.66 -23.06 -25.12
N ARG A 178 4.69 -23.54 -24.32
CA ARG A 178 3.26 -23.55 -24.68
C ARG A 178 2.72 -22.12 -24.83
N GLU A 179 3.11 -21.20 -23.97
CA GLU A 179 2.74 -19.78 -24.07
C GLU A 179 3.28 -19.15 -25.35
N LYS A 180 4.56 -19.35 -25.66
CA LYS A 180 5.17 -18.87 -26.92
C LYS A 180 4.43 -19.41 -28.14
N LYS A 181 4.10 -20.72 -28.15
CA LYS A 181 3.35 -21.34 -29.24
C LYS A 181 1.96 -20.72 -29.39
N ARG A 182 1.21 -20.58 -28.28
CA ARG A 182 -0.11 -19.92 -28.29
C ARG A 182 -0.04 -18.47 -28.76
N ALA A 183 1.00 -17.72 -28.36
CA ALA A 183 1.20 -16.35 -28.81
C ALA A 183 1.47 -16.28 -30.31
N GLN A 184 2.32 -17.16 -30.84
CA GLN A 184 2.58 -17.26 -32.28
C GLN A 184 1.33 -17.66 -33.08
N GLU A 185 0.57 -18.65 -32.60
CA GLU A 185 -0.70 -19.05 -33.23
C GLU A 185 -1.72 -17.91 -33.22
N LYS A 186 -1.83 -17.17 -32.11
CA LYS A 186 -2.69 -15.99 -32.00
C LYS A 186 -2.26 -14.89 -32.97
N GLN A 187 -0.95 -14.65 -33.11
CA GLN A 187 -0.40 -13.67 -34.04
C GLN A 187 -0.69 -14.07 -35.49
N LYS A 188 -0.44 -15.33 -35.87
CA LYS A 188 -0.77 -15.86 -37.20
C LYS A 188 -2.26 -15.69 -37.52
N LEU A 189 -3.13 -16.07 -36.59
CA LEU A 189 -4.58 -15.91 -36.73
C LEU A 189 -4.98 -14.43 -36.87
N GLN A 190 -4.27 -13.51 -36.20
CA GLN A 190 -4.51 -12.07 -36.32
C GLN A 190 -4.06 -11.53 -37.68
N GLU A 191 -2.90 -11.98 -38.19
CA GLU A 191 -2.40 -11.64 -39.53
C GLU A 191 -3.35 -12.16 -40.62
N GLU A 192 -3.87 -13.38 -40.49
CA GLU A 192 -4.88 -13.96 -41.38
C GLU A 192 -6.20 -13.19 -41.37
N LYS A 193 -6.69 -12.78 -40.19
CA LYS A 193 -7.96 -12.04 -40.05
C LYS A 193 -7.84 -10.58 -40.48
N PHE A 194 -6.68 -9.95 -40.31
CA PHE A 194 -6.46 -8.53 -40.58
C PHE A 194 -5.22 -8.30 -41.46
N PRO A 195 -5.22 -8.76 -42.73
CA PRO A 195 -4.05 -8.70 -43.61
C PRO A 195 -3.58 -7.27 -43.89
N ARG A 196 -4.51 -6.31 -44.07
CA ARG A 196 -4.18 -4.88 -44.34
C ARG A 196 -3.40 -4.21 -43.20
N LEU A 197 -3.63 -4.61 -41.95
CA LEU A 197 -2.89 -4.09 -40.79
C LEU A 197 -1.47 -4.65 -40.73
N SER A 198 -1.25 -5.86 -41.27
CA SER A 198 0.07 -6.49 -41.33
C SER A 198 0.96 -5.93 -42.45
N GLU A 199 0.35 -5.46 -43.55
CA GLU A 199 1.04 -4.77 -44.66
C GLU A 199 1.48 -3.36 -44.25
N SER A 200 0.61 -2.60 -43.58
CA SER A 200 0.92 -1.24 -43.10
C SER A 200 1.99 -1.19 -42.00
N ALA A 201 2.28 -2.30 -41.31
CA ALA A 201 3.32 -2.39 -40.29
C ALA A 201 4.70 -2.79 -40.84
N LYS A 202 4.77 -3.17 -42.13
CA LYS A 202 6.00 -3.62 -42.82
C LYS A 202 6.60 -2.54 -43.74
N ASN A 203 5.82 -1.51 -44.09
CA ASN A 203 6.27 -0.28 -44.75
C ASN A 203 6.66 0.77 -43.71
#